data_AF-A0A9W9CR18-F1
#
_entry.id   AF-A0A9W9CR18-F1
#
_cell.length_a   1.000
_cell.length_b   1.000
_cell.length_c   1.000
_cell.angle_alpha   90.00
_cell.angle_beta   90.00
_cell.angle_gamma   90.00
#
_symmetry.space_group_name_H-M   'P 1'
#
loop_
_entity.id
_entity.type
_entity.pdbx_description
1 polymer ?
#
loop_
_entity_poly.entity_id
_entity_poly.type
_entity_poly.pdbx_seq_one_letter_code
_entity_poly.pdbx_strand_id
1 'polypeptide(L)'
;MVGFLLEQKHHVHSFEIDWPANTAQLNVLPKNIWLDQGHESNGVAGYGFFLGIFGMITAWRLRKAGRPLKSLTALAVLQLLAILFTLSAFIFVFVVTYQTTGQHIREPVASNNVGIDYPEFKWTPETWMKAVLDLPLADQGKRDQINSRVTNMVAWRWMLLPLFIVDCVAFGVTVLAWLGQRKGLGTVDKRLEEEQKVGLMPFKNRFLTPRGTAVRDDMTEHGVYTDIHR
;
A
#
# COMPACT_ATOMS: atom_id res chain seq x y z
N MET A 1 5.05 14.40 3.89
CA MET A 1 5.97 15.21 3.07
C MET A 1 5.22 16.30 2.30
N VAL A 2 4.28 15.96 1.41
CA VAL A 2 3.53 16.95 0.58
C VAL A 2 2.77 18.00 1.40
N GLY A 3 2.06 17.58 2.46
CA GLY A 3 1.30 18.50 3.31
C GLY A 3 2.16 19.60 3.97
N PHE A 4 3.39 19.25 4.37
CA PHE A 4 4.33 20.24 4.92
C PHE A 4 4.76 21.27 3.88
N LEU A 5 5.06 20.84 2.64
CA LEU A 5 5.43 21.79 1.58
C LEU A 5 4.28 22.73 1.22
N LEU A 6 3.04 22.21 1.20
CA LEU A 6 1.85 23.03 0.98
C LEU A 6 1.65 24.04 2.12
N GLU A 7 1.81 23.60 3.37
CA GLU A 7 1.73 24.47 4.54
C GLU A 7 2.76 25.62 4.44
N GLN A 8 4.01 25.30 4.12
CA GLN A 8 5.07 26.31 3.97
C GLN A 8 4.78 27.24 2.78
N LYS A 9 4.29 26.72 1.65
CA LYS A 9 3.92 27.51 0.47
C LYS A 9 2.81 28.53 0.75
N HIS A 10 1.81 28.14 1.55
CA HIS A 10 0.61 28.93 1.78
C HIS A 10 0.69 29.86 3.00
N HIS A 11 1.58 29.59 3.96
CA HIS A 11 1.62 30.36 5.22
C HIS A 11 2.99 30.98 5.53
N VAL A 12 4.09 30.48 4.95
CA VAL A 12 5.45 30.96 5.26
C VAL A 12 6.00 31.81 4.12
N HIS A 13 5.82 31.37 2.86
CA HIS A 13 6.25 32.04 1.63
C HIS A 13 7.78 32.18 1.45
N SER A 14 8.50 32.72 2.42
CA SER A 14 9.96 32.87 2.39
C SER A 14 10.64 32.57 3.73
N PHE A 15 11.92 32.26 3.67
CA PHE A 15 12.82 32.15 4.80
C PHE A 15 13.79 33.33 4.79
N GLU A 16 14.00 33.93 5.97
CA GLU A 16 15.02 34.94 6.17
C GLU A 16 16.37 34.28 6.46
N ILE A 17 17.38 34.67 5.67
CA ILE A 17 18.75 34.14 5.77
C ILE A 17 19.69 35.29 6.11
N ASP A 18 20.44 35.11 7.20
CA ASP A 18 21.43 36.04 7.71
C ASP A 18 22.80 35.73 7.11
N TRP A 19 23.01 36.09 5.85
CA TRP A 19 24.34 35.96 5.25
C TRP A 19 25.34 36.88 5.98
N PRO A 20 26.64 36.55 5.99
CA PRO A 20 27.63 37.33 6.72
C PRO A 20 27.67 38.82 6.34
N ALA A 21 27.28 39.16 5.11
CA ALA A 21 27.30 40.53 4.60
C ALA A 21 25.91 41.19 4.51
N ASN A 22 24.81 40.44 4.48
CA ASN A 22 23.47 40.99 4.31
C ASN A 22 22.36 39.99 4.69
N THR A 23 21.17 40.47 5.02
CA THR A 23 19.99 39.62 5.15
C THR A 23 19.26 39.51 3.81
N ALA A 24 18.79 38.31 3.46
CA ALA A 24 18.05 38.06 2.23
C ALA A 24 16.89 37.09 2.45
N GLN A 25 15.81 37.28 1.67
CA GLN A 25 14.65 36.40 1.69
C GLN A 25 14.78 35.35 0.59
N LEU A 26 14.65 34.07 0.96
CA LEU A 26 14.62 32.93 0.05
C LEU A 26 13.22 32.34 0.01
N ASN A 27 12.63 32.19 -1.18
CA ASN A 27 11.34 31.51 -1.32
C ASN A 27 11.40 30.09 -0.77
N VAL A 28 10.32 29.68 -0.11
CA VAL A 28 10.20 28.36 0.54
C VAL A 28 10.40 27.19 -0.44
N LEU A 29 10.03 27.38 -1.71
CA LEU A 29 10.11 26.36 -2.74
C LEU A 29 11.09 26.79 -3.85
N PRO A 30 11.89 25.85 -4.39
CA PRO A 30 12.69 26.12 -5.57
C PRO A 30 11.82 25.99 -6.82
N LYS A 31 12.33 26.52 -7.93
CA LYS A 31 11.65 26.49 -9.22
C LYS A 31 11.41 25.06 -9.72
N ASN A 32 12.38 24.17 -9.51
CA ASN A 32 12.36 22.80 -10.01
C ASN A 32 12.32 21.79 -8.86
N ILE A 33 11.13 21.49 -8.34
CA ILE A 33 10.93 20.50 -7.27
C ILE A 33 10.18 19.27 -7.78
N TRP A 34 10.70 18.07 -7.50
CA TRP A 34 10.09 16.79 -7.87
C TRP A 34 9.09 16.36 -6.78
N LEU A 35 7.84 16.76 -6.95
CA LEU A 35 6.76 16.47 -5.99
C LEU A 35 6.22 15.03 -6.10
N ASP A 36 6.44 14.38 -7.24
CA ASP A 36 5.91 13.03 -7.53
C ASP A 36 6.41 11.99 -6.53
N GLN A 37 7.61 12.18 -5.96
CA GLN A 37 8.17 11.34 -4.90
C GLN A 37 7.19 11.15 -3.72
N GLY A 38 6.51 12.22 -3.32
CA GLY A 38 5.57 12.19 -2.21
C GLY A 38 4.24 11.51 -2.57
N HIS A 39 3.79 11.67 -3.81
CA HIS A 39 2.56 11.06 -4.31
C HIS A 39 2.73 9.54 -4.51
N GLU A 40 3.86 9.10 -5.06
CA GLU A 40 4.17 7.68 -5.24
C GLU A 40 4.27 6.96 -3.90
N SER A 41 5.01 7.52 -2.92
CA SER A 41 5.13 6.90 -1.60
C SER A 41 3.78 6.78 -0.87
N ASN A 42 2.91 7.77 -1.01
CA ASN A 42 1.55 7.70 -0.46
C ASN A 42 0.70 6.65 -1.18
N GLY A 43 0.86 6.54 -2.51
CA GLY A 43 0.21 5.53 -3.33
C GLY A 43 0.59 4.11 -2.89
N VAL A 44 1.87 3.86 -2.64
CA VAL A 44 2.38 2.57 -2.11
C VAL A 44 1.73 2.23 -0.77
N ALA A 45 1.74 3.16 0.18
CA ALA A 45 1.15 2.94 1.49
C ALA A 45 -0.36 2.65 1.42
N GLY A 46 -1.09 3.44 0.62
CA GLY A 46 -2.53 3.24 0.40
C GLY A 46 -2.83 1.89 -0.25
N TYR A 47 -2.06 1.52 -1.28
CA TYR A 47 -2.22 0.24 -1.96
C TYR A 47 -1.98 -0.95 -1.01
N GLY A 48 -0.88 -0.92 -0.26
CA GLY A 48 -0.53 -1.94 0.72
C GLY A 48 -1.60 -2.11 1.81
N PHE A 49 -2.19 -1.01 2.28
CA PHE A 49 -3.28 -1.04 3.27
C PHE A 49 -4.51 -1.82 2.76
N PHE A 50 -5.03 -1.46 1.59
CA PHE A 50 -6.21 -2.13 1.02
C PHE A 50 -5.91 -3.58 0.65
N LEU A 51 -4.72 -3.85 0.13
CA LEU A 51 -4.30 -5.20 -0.20
C LEU A 51 -4.16 -6.08 1.05
N GLY A 52 -3.69 -5.53 2.16
CA GLY A 52 -3.65 -6.21 3.46
C GLY A 52 -5.04 -6.63 3.95
N ILE A 53 -6.03 -5.74 3.87
CA ILE A 53 -7.44 -6.05 4.20
C ILE A 53 -7.97 -7.16 3.28
N PHE A 54 -7.76 -7.02 1.97
CA PHE A 54 -8.20 -8.01 1.00
C PHE A 54 -7.56 -9.38 1.22
N GLY A 55 -6.27 -9.40 1.56
CA GLY A 55 -5.51 -10.59 1.93
C GLY A 55 -6.06 -11.26 3.19
N MET A 56 -6.39 -10.48 4.22
CA MET A 56 -6.99 -10.98 5.46
C MET A 56 -8.35 -11.64 5.23
N ILE A 57 -9.23 -10.98 4.45
CA ILE A 57 -10.54 -11.54 4.08
C ILE A 57 -10.38 -12.83 3.28
N THR A 58 -9.42 -12.86 2.35
CA THR A 58 -9.13 -14.04 1.52
C THR A 58 -8.62 -15.20 2.37
N ALA A 59 -7.71 -14.95 3.32
CA ALA A 59 -7.21 -15.96 4.24
C ALA A 59 -8.31 -16.51 5.16
N TRP A 60 -9.20 -15.65 5.66
CA TRP A 60 -10.34 -16.08 6.47
C TRP A 60 -11.30 -16.98 5.68
N ARG A 61 -11.62 -16.61 4.43
CA ARG A 61 -12.45 -17.44 3.53
C ARG A 61 -11.77 -18.76 3.21
N LEU A 62 -10.46 -18.76 3.01
CA LEU A 62 -9.68 -19.97 2.73
C LEU A 62 -9.78 -20.98 3.87
N ARG A 63 -9.70 -20.54 5.13
CA ARG A 63 -9.84 -21.43 6.30
C ARG A 63 -11.20 -22.12 6.38
N LYS A 64 -12.27 -21.48 5.88
CA LYS A 64 -13.63 -22.01 5.89
C LYS A 64 -13.98 -22.83 4.64
N ALA A 65 -13.15 -22.79 3.60
CA ALA A 65 -13.48 -23.36 2.30
C ALA A 65 -12.91 -24.78 2.15
N GLY A 66 -13.77 -25.74 1.78
CA GLY A 66 -13.35 -27.07 1.31
C GLY A 66 -13.04 -27.12 -0.19
N ARG A 67 -12.97 -25.97 -0.88
CA ARG A 67 -12.80 -25.86 -2.34
C ARG A 67 -11.83 -24.74 -2.72
N PRO A 68 -11.18 -24.82 -3.90
CA PRO A 68 -10.28 -23.77 -4.39
C PRO A 68 -10.99 -22.41 -4.52
N LEU A 69 -10.26 -21.33 -4.22
CA LEU A 69 -10.80 -19.98 -4.18
C LEU A 69 -10.18 -19.11 -5.28
N LYS A 70 -11.01 -18.56 -6.17
CA LYS A 70 -10.56 -17.60 -7.20
C LYS A 70 -9.92 -16.34 -6.60
N SER A 71 -10.34 -15.96 -5.39
CA SER A 71 -9.78 -14.80 -4.66
C SER A 71 -8.30 -15.00 -4.31
N LEU A 72 -7.81 -16.24 -4.18
CA LEU A 72 -6.40 -16.50 -3.92
C LEU A 72 -5.52 -16.19 -5.14
N THR A 73 -5.98 -16.55 -6.33
CA THR A 73 -5.32 -16.16 -7.59
C THR A 73 -5.33 -14.65 -7.76
N ALA A 74 -6.48 -13.99 -7.50
CA ALA A 74 -6.57 -12.53 -7.56
C ALA A 74 -5.60 -11.86 -6.56
N LEU A 75 -5.53 -12.37 -5.32
CA LEU A 75 -4.62 -11.88 -4.31
C LEU A 75 -3.16 -12.01 -4.74
N ALA A 76 -2.77 -13.15 -5.34
CA ALA A 76 -1.41 -13.36 -5.86
C ALA A 76 -1.07 -12.34 -6.96
N VAL A 77 -1.98 -12.11 -7.91
CA VAL A 77 -1.77 -11.11 -8.98
C VAL A 77 -1.65 -9.70 -8.41
N LEU A 78 -2.53 -9.31 -7.49
CA LEU A 78 -2.49 -7.99 -6.86
C LEU A 78 -1.22 -7.79 -6.02
N GLN A 79 -0.74 -8.82 -5.32
CA GLN A 79 0.53 -8.76 -4.60
C GLN A 79 1.74 -8.69 -5.52
N LEU A 80 1.71 -9.38 -6.68
CA LEU A 80 2.76 -9.22 -7.68
C LEU A 80 2.81 -7.77 -8.19
N LEU A 81 1.65 -7.17 -8.48
CA LEU A 81 1.55 -5.76 -8.86
C LEU A 81 2.02 -4.84 -7.72
N ALA A 82 1.72 -5.18 -6.46
CA ALA A 82 2.22 -4.46 -5.29
C ALA A 82 3.75 -4.41 -5.29
N ILE A 83 4.40 -5.58 -5.42
CA ILE A 83 5.87 -5.71 -5.43
C ILE A 83 6.48 -4.88 -6.56
N LEU A 84 5.92 -4.95 -7.77
CA LEU A 84 6.44 -4.17 -8.90
C LEU A 84 6.28 -2.66 -8.66
N PHE A 85 5.14 -2.25 -8.11
CA PHE A 85 4.87 -0.85 -7.80
C PHE A 85 5.77 -0.33 -6.67
N THR A 86 5.92 -1.09 -5.58
CA THR A 86 6.78 -0.72 -4.46
C THR A 86 8.25 -0.72 -4.85
N LEU A 87 8.71 -1.66 -5.68
CA LEU A 87 10.04 -1.66 -6.26
C LEU A 87 10.28 -0.43 -7.15
N SER A 88 9.33 -0.09 -8.02
CA SER A 88 9.40 1.08 -8.90
C SER A 88 9.53 2.37 -8.08
N ALA A 89 8.65 2.56 -7.09
CA ALA A 89 8.68 3.72 -6.20
C ALA A 89 9.97 3.75 -5.37
N PHE A 90 10.45 2.60 -4.87
CA PHE A 90 11.71 2.51 -4.14
C PHE A 90 12.89 2.95 -5.00
N ILE A 91 13.03 2.40 -6.21
CA ILE A 91 14.11 2.78 -7.13
C ILE A 91 14.01 4.27 -7.48
N PHE A 92 12.82 4.75 -7.86
CA PHE A 92 12.62 6.15 -8.22
C PHE A 92 13.02 7.10 -7.07
N VAL A 93 12.46 6.89 -5.88
CA VAL A 93 12.74 7.72 -4.71
C VAL A 93 14.23 7.77 -4.39
N PHE A 94 14.92 6.63 -4.40
CA PHE A 94 16.36 6.57 -4.09
C PHE A 94 17.22 7.17 -5.20
N VAL A 95 16.94 6.86 -6.47
CA VAL A 95 17.70 7.39 -7.62
C VAL A 95 17.60 8.91 -7.66
N VAL A 96 16.39 9.46 -7.58
CA VAL A 96 16.18 10.90 -7.64
C VAL A 96 16.83 11.59 -6.44
N THR A 97 16.65 11.03 -5.24
CA THR A 97 17.28 11.64 -4.05
C THR A 97 18.80 11.60 -4.14
N TYR A 98 19.38 10.51 -4.65
CA TYR A 98 20.82 10.38 -4.83
C TYR A 98 21.36 11.37 -5.87
N GLN A 99 20.67 11.52 -7.01
CA GLN A 99 21.04 12.47 -8.07
C GLN A 99 21.04 13.93 -7.60
N THR A 100 20.24 14.27 -6.59
CA THR A 100 20.14 15.62 -6.04
C THR A 100 20.87 15.79 -4.70
N THR A 101 21.62 14.78 -4.26
CA THR A 101 22.41 14.84 -3.01
C THR A 101 23.68 15.67 -3.22
N GLY A 102 24.06 16.47 -2.22
CA GLY A 102 25.26 17.33 -2.27
C GLY A 102 25.09 18.61 -3.09
N GLN A 103 23.87 18.91 -3.57
CA GLN A 103 23.54 20.23 -4.09
C GLN A 103 23.37 21.19 -2.92
N HIS A 104 23.94 22.40 -3.05
CA HIS A 104 23.85 23.45 -2.02
C HIS A 104 23.32 24.74 -2.64
N ILE A 105 22.63 25.54 -1.84
CA ILE A 105 22.12 26.85 -2.26
C ILE A 105 23.28 27.83 -2.28
N ARG A 106 23.53 28.42 -3.45
CA ARG A 106 24.59 29.42 -3.63
C ARG A 106 24.11 30.81 -3.24
N GLU A 107 24.79 31.44 -2.30
CA GLU A 107 24.48 32.80 -1.82
C GLU A 107 24.27 33.80 -2.96
N PRO A 108 25.18 33.94 -3.95
CA PRO A 108 25.01 34.96 -5.00
C PRO A 108 23.77 34.74 -5.86
N VAL A 109 23.27 33.51 -5.93
CA VAL A 109 22.08 33.19 -6.73
C VAL A 109 20.83 33.48 -5.89
N ALA A 110 20.84 33.11 -4.61
CA ALA A 110 19.73 33.39 -3.71
C ALA A 110 19.54 34.89 -3.48
N SER A 111 20.62 35.62 -3.19
CA SER A 111 20.57 37.05 -2.89
C SER A 111 20.24 37.94 -4.10
N ASN A 112 20.59 37.52 -5.32
CA ASN A 112 20.25 38.26 -6.54
C ASN A 112 18.85 37.94 -7.09
N ASN A 113 18.17 36.91 -6.57
CA ASN A 113 16.85 36.47 -7.04
C ASN A 113 15.79 36.51 -5.92
N VAL A 114 15.86 37.53 -5.06
CA VAL A 114 14.89 37.71 -3.96
C VAL A 114 13.46 37.81 -4.51
N GLY A 115 12.54 37.08 -3.89
CA GLY A 115 11.13 37.02 -4.29
C GLY A 115 10.84 36.09 -5.48
N ILE A 116 11.85 35.43 -6.04
CA ILE A 116 11.72 34.47 -7.13
C ILE A 116 12.11 33.08 -6.63
N ASP A 117 11.40 32.06 -7.12
CA ASP A 117 11.73 30.67 -6.80
C ASP A 117 13.15 30.33 -7.27
N TYR A 118 13.92 29.69 -6.39
CA TYR A 118 15.34 29.42 -6.62
C TYR A 118 15.54 28.63 -7.93
N PRO A 119 16.25 29.17 -8.94
CA PRO A 119 16.18 28.66 -10.31
C PRO A 119 17.12 27.49 -10.58
N GLU A 120 18.12 27.28 -9.72
CA GLU A 120 19.19 26.32 -9.98
C GLU A 120 18.88 24.93 -9.47
N PHE A 121 19.45 23.96 -10.19
CA PHE A 121 19.34 22.53 -9.92
C PHE A 121 17.90 22.01 -9.96
N LYS A 122 17.78 20.71 -9.70
CA LYS A 122 16.51 20.01 -9.51
C LYS A 122 16.54 19.43 -8.12
N TRP A 123 15.45 19.54 -7.40
CA TRP A 123 15.42 19.19 -5.98
C TRP A 123 14.34 18.16 -5.68
N THR A 124 14.66 17.26 -4.76
CA THR A 124 13.61 16.59 -3.98
C THR A 124 13.23 17.46 -2.79
N PRO A 125 12.03 17.29 -2.22
CA PRO A 125 11.68 17.94 -0.95
C PRO A 125 12.73 17.72 0.15
N GLU A 126 13.32 16.51 0.21
CA GLU A 126 14.34 16.18 1.20
C GLU A 126 15.63 16.98 0.97
N THR A 127 16.18 16.96 -0.24
CA THR A 127 17.48 17.60 -0.52
C THR A 127 17.37 19.12 -0.52
N TRP A 128 16.22 19.67 -0.95
CA TRP A 128 15.96 21.11 -0.83
C TRP A 128 16.02 21.56 0.62
N MET A 129 15.26 20.90 1.50
CA MET A 129 15.20 21.29 2.91
C MET A 129 16.52 21.05 3.65
N LYS A 130 17.32 20.05 3.24
CA LYS A 130 18.70 19.90 3.71
C LYS A 130 19.57 21.10 3.29
N ALA A 131 19.51 21.52 2.03
CA ALA A 131 20.26 22.68 1.58
C ALA A 131 19.80 23.98 2.27
N VAL A 132 18.51 24.11 2.61
CA VAL A 132 18.01 25.23 3.42
C VAL A 132 18.56 25.20 4.85
N LEU A 133 18.71 24.01 5.46
CA LEU A 133 19.29 23.86 6.80
C LEU A 133 20.80 24.16 6.88
N ASP A 134 21.49 24.09 5.74
CA ASP A 134 22.91 24.48 5.61
C ASP A 134 23.08 26.02 5.63
N LEU A 135 21.99 26.77 5.43
CA LEU A 135 22.02 28.24 5.45
C LEU A 135 21.91 28.81 6.87
N PRO A 136 22.45 30.02 7.11
CA PRO A 136 22.27 30.73 8.37
C PRO A 136 20.83 31.30 8.47
N LEU A 137 19.87 30.44 8.82
CA LEU A 137 18.47 30.86 9.03
C LEU A 137 18.36 31.77 10.26
N ALA A 138 17.68 32.90 10.11
CA ALA A 138 17.49 33.88 11.20
C ALA A 138 16.66 33.31 12.38
N ASP A 139 15.68 32.44 12.07
CA ASP A 139 14.80 31.83 13.06
C ASP A 139 15.24 30.39 13.39
N GLN A 140 15.79 30.21 14.60
CA GLN A 140 16.21 28.90 15.10
C GLN A 140 15.03 27.93 15.28
N GLY A 141 13.84 28.41 15.66
CA GLY A 141 12.65 27.58 15.81
C GLY A 141 12.19 27.00 14.47
N LYS A 142 12.26 27.79 13.39
CA LYS A 142 12.04 27.31 12.02
C LYS A 142 13.08 26.26 11.63
N ARG A 143 14.35 26.51 11.94
CA ARG A 143 15.44 25.55 11.67
C ARG A 143 15.16 24.19 12.32
N ASP A 144 14.77 24.17 13.58
CA ASP A 144 14.46 22.93 14.31
C ASP A 144 13.22 22.22 13.72
N GLN A 145 12.19 22.99 13.33
CA GLN A 145 11.02 22.46 12.63
C GLN A 145 11.40 21.80 11.30
N ILE A 146 12.20 22.49 10.47
CA ILE A 146 12.66 21.95 9.18
C ILE A 146 13.51 20.70 9.40
N ASN A 147 14.42 20.71 10.39
CA ASN A 147 15.27 19.56 10.71
C ASN A 147 14.46 18.32 11.12
N SER A 148 13.44 18.50 11.97
CA SER A 148 12.51 17.42 12.33
C SER A 148 11.76 16.89 11.11
N ARG A 149 11.32 17.77 10.20
CA ARG A 149 10.62 17.37 8.96
C ARG A 149 11.55 16.64 7.99
N VAL A 150 12.78 17.09 7.81
CA VAL A 150 13.80 16.39 7.00
C VAL A 150 14.08 15.00 7.56
N THR A 151 14.22 14.87 8.87
CA THR A 151 14.41 13.57 9.54
C THR A 151 13.25 12.63 9.24
N ASN A 152 12.02 13.12 9.33
CA ASN A 152 10.83 12.34 8.95
C ASN A 152 10.85 11.94 7.46
N MET A 153 11.28 12.80 6.55
CA MET A 153 11.39 12.50 5.11
C MET A 153 12.40 11.38 4.85
N VAL A 154 13.58 11.45 5.49
CA VAL A 154 14.62 10.41 5.41
C VAL A 154 14.10 9.09 5.95
N ALA A 155 13.44 9.11 7.11
CA ALA A 155 12.86 7.92 7.71
C ALA A 155 11.81 7.26 6.80
N TRP A 156 10.92 8.06 6.21
CA TRP A 156 9.92 7.57 5.26
C TRP A 156 10.52 6.94 4.01
N ARG A 157 11.60 7.52 3.45
CA ARG A 157 12.33 6.90 2.34
C ARG A 157 12.82 5.50 2.71
N TRP A 158 13.41 5.35 3.90
CA TRP A 158 13.90 4.05 4.37
C TRP A 158 12.76 3.08 4.72
N MET A 159 11.58 3.56 5.10
CA MET A 159 10.40 2.72 5.37
C MET A 159 9.90 1.96 4.13
N LEU A 160 10.20 2.43 2.92
CA LEU A 160 9.88 1.69 1.68
C LEU A 160 10.58 0.33 1.60
N LEU A 161 11.77 0.18 2.19
CA LEU A 161 12.51 -1.09 2.17
C LEU A 161 11.80 -2.17 3.02
N PRO A 162 11.45 -1.93 4.30
CA PRO A 162 10.61 -2.85 5.05
C PRO A 162 9.28 -3.19 4.37
N LEU A 163 8.60 -2.21 3.77
CA LEU A 163 7.35 -2.44 3.04
C LEU A 163 7.55 -3.41 1.87
N PHE A 164 8.59 -3.20 1.07
CA PHE A 164 8.94 -4.10 -0.03
C PHE A 164 9.21 -5.53 0.46
N ILE A 165 9.94 -5.69 1.57
CA ILE A 165 10.22 -7.01 2.16
C ILE A 165 8.91 -7.69 2.61
N VAL A 166 8.01 -6.94 3.27
CA VAL A 166 6.71 -7.46 3.71
C VAL A 166 5.87 -7.91 2.51
N ASP A 167 5.85 -7.15 1.41
CA ASP A 167 5.15 -7.52 0.18
C ASP A 167 5.71 -8.81 -0.42
N CYS A 168 7.03 -8.95 -0.49
CA CYS A 168 7.69 -10.17 -0.96
C CYS A 168 7.31 -11.40 -0.11
N VAL A 169 7.32 -11.26 1.21
CA VAL A 169 6.92 -12.33 2.13
C VAL A 169 5.44 -12.68 1.96
N ALA A 170 4.56 -11.69 1.90
CA ALA A 170 3.12 -11.89 1.72
C ALA A 170 2.80 -12.58 0.39
N PHE A 171 3.48 -12.18 -0.69
CA PHE A 171 3.39 -12.85 -1.98
C PHE A 171 3.89 -14.29 -1.92
N GLY A 172 5.04 -14.54 -1.30
CA GLY A 172 5.58 -15.89 -1.12
C GLY A 172 4.60 -16.82 -0.40
N VAL A 173 4.02 -16.37 0.71
CA VAL A 173 2.99 -17.14 1.45
C VAL A 173 1.77 -17.41 0.58
N THR A 174 1.31 -16.42 -0.18
CA THR A 174 0.14 -16.56 -1.06
C THR A 174 0.40 -17.53 -2.21
N VAL A 175 1.58 -17.49 -2.82
CA VAL A 175 2.00 -18.44 -3.86
C VAL A 175 2.09 -19.86 -3.29
N LEU A 176 2.66 -20.04 -2.11
CA LEU A 176 2.72 -21.35 -1.45
C LEU A 176 1.31 -21.92 -1.18
N ALA A 177 0.40 -21.09 -0.66
CA ALA A 177 -1.00 -21.48 -0.45
C ALA A 177 -1.70 -21.84 -1.78
N TRP A 178 -1.43 -21.08 -2.83
CA TRP A 178 -1.99 -21.31 -4.17
C TRP A 178 -1.47 -22.60 -4.82
N LEU A 179 -0.17 -22.88 -4.70
CA LEU A 179 0.42 -24.15 -5.12
C LEU A 179 -0.14 -25.33 -4.32
N GLY A 180 -0.35 -25.15 -3.01
CA GLY A 180 -1.00 -26.14 -2.16
C GLY A 180 -2.41 -26.50 -2.63
N GLN A 181 -3.24 -25.50 -2.98
CA GLN A 181 -4.57 -25.73 -3.55
C GLN A 181 -4.51 -26.54 -4.87
N ARG A 182 -3.55 -26.23 -5.74
CA ARG A 182 -3.38 -26.95 -7.02
C ARG A 182 -2.97 -28.40 -6.82
N LYS A 183 -2.07 -28.67 -5.87
CA LYS A 183 -1.65 -30.05 -5.54
C LYS A 183 -2.79 -30.86 -4.92
N GLY A 184 -3.61 -30.26 -4.05
CA GLY A 184 -4.76 -30.93 -3.42
C GLY A 184 -5.86 -31.35 -4.39
N LEU A 185 -6.09 -30.58 -5.46
CA LEU A 185 -7.03 -30.95 -6.53
C LEU A 185 -6.61 -32.22 -7.27
N GLY A 186 -5.30 -32.39 -7.52
CA GLY A 186 -4.78 -33.59 -8.20
C GLY A 186 -4.93 -34.88 -7.39
N THR A 187 -5.01 -34.80 -6.07
CA THR A 187 -5.17 -35.99 -5.20
C THR A 187 -6.64 -36.40 -5.07
N VAL A 188 -7.57 -35.44 -4.99
CA VAL A 188 -9.01 -35.73 -4.93
C VAL A 188 -9.50 -36.31 -6.25
N ASP A 189 -9.04 -35.77 -7.38
CA ASP A 189 -9.42 -36.26 -8.72
C ASP A 189 -8.96 -37.71 -8.94
N LYS A 190 -7.71 -38.02 -8.56
CA LYS A 190 -7.18 -39.39 -8.61
C LYS A 190 -7.93 -40.37 -7.71
N ARG A 191 -8.34 -39.93 -6.52
CA ARG A 191 -9.11 -40.78 -5.59
C ARG A 191 -10.50 -41.08 -6.12
N LEU A 192 -11.16 -40.11 -6.75
CA LEU A 192 -12.46 -40.31 -7.40
C LEU A 192 -12.34 -41.19 -8.65
N GLU A 193 -11.28 -41.04 -9.44
CA GLU A 193 -11.00 -41.96 -10.55
C GLU A 193 -10.73 -43.39 -10.08
N GLU A 194 -10.00 -43.57 -8.96
CA GLU A 194 -9.77 -44.88 -8.36
C GLU A 194 -11.05 -45.47 -7.77
N GLU A 195 -11.86 -44.70 -7.05
CA GLU A 195 -13.17 -45.15 -6.54
C GLU A 195 -14.15 -45.46 -7.68
N GLN A 196 -14.09 -44.74 -8.80
CA GLN A 196 -14.90 -45.04 -9.99
C GLN A 196 -14.40 -46.29 -10.73
N LYS A 197 -13.08 -46.54 -10.76
CA LYS A 197 -12.51 -47.80 -11.29
C LYS A 197 -12.82 -49.00 -10.40
N VAL A 198 -12.82 -48.83 -9.08
CA VAL A 198 -13.16 -49.88 -8.11
C VAL A 198 -14.69 -50.09 -8.03
N GLY A 199 -15.48 -49.03 -8.22
CA GLY A 199 -16.95 -49.03 -8.27
C GLY A 199 -17.55 -49.48 -9.60
N LEU A 200 -16.72 -49.80 -10.60
CA LEU A 200 -17.13 -50.42 -11.87
C LEU A 200 -17.32 -51.95 -11.77
N MET A 201 -17.57 -52.48 -10.56
CA MET A 201 -18.34 -53.71 -10.46
C MET A 201 -19.83 -53.38 -10.61
N PRO A 202 -20.54 -53.97 -11.59
CA PRO A 202 -21.94 -53.68 -11.80
C PRO A 202 -22.71 -54.09 -10.55
N PHE A 203 -23.31 -53.12 -9.86
CA PHE A 203 -24.28 -53.35 -8.81
C PHE A 203 -25.55 -53.92 -9.47
N LYS A 204 -25.45 -55.20 -9.83
CA LYS A 204 -26.49 -55.99 -10.46
C LYS A 204 -27.53 -56.27 -9.38
N ASN A 205 -28.71 -55.66 -9.54
CA ASN A 205 -30.00 -56.09 -9.02
C ASN A 205 -30.05 -56.62 -7.58
N ARG A 206 -30.56 -55.79 -6.66
CA ARG A 206 -31.27 -56.33 -5.50
C ARG A 206 -32.57 -55.58 -5.25
N PHE A 207 -33.60 -56.13 -5.90
CA PHE A 207 -35.02 -56.19 -5.52
C PHE A 207 -35.83 -54.89 -5.37
N LEU A 208 -36.75 -54.78 -6.33
CA LEU A 208 -38.08 -54.21 -6.20
C LEU A 208 -38.81 -54.74 -4.94
N THR A 209 -39.46 -53.84 -4.19
CA THR A 209 -40.81 -54.06 -3.67
C THR A 209 -41.65 -52.77 -3.83
N PRO A 210 -42.93 -52.87 -4.22
CA PRO A 210 -43.79 -51.72 -4.49
C PRO A 210 -44.78 -51.39 -3.34
N ARG A 211 -45.23 -50.13 -3.35
CA ARG A 211 -46.51 -49.57 -2.83
C ARG A 211 -46.93 -49.87 -1.39
N GLY A 212 -47.02 -48.80 -0.60
CA GLY A 212 -47.95 -48.64 0.53
C GLY A 212 -48.48 -47.21 0.55
N THR A 213 -49.79 -47.08 0.42
CA THR A 213 -50.61 -45.87 0.26
C THR A 213 -50.83 -45.08 1.55
N ALA A 214 -50.97 -43.76 1.39
CA ALA A 214 -51.84 -42.79 2.06
C ALA A 214 -52.15 -42.93 3.57
N VAL A 215 -51.84 -41.86 4.33
CA VAL A 215 -52.77 -41.27 5.32
C VAL A 215 -52.65 -39.74 5.27
N ARG A 216 -53.81 -39.12 5.17
CA ARG A 216 -54.15 -37.70 5.21
C ARG A 216 -54.85 -37.48 6.56
N ASP A 217 -54.44 -36.47 7.32
CA ASP A 217 -55.15 -35.80 8.44
C ASP A 217 -54.29 -34.56 8.73
N ASP A 218 -54.65 -33.31 8.38
CA ASP A 218 -55.79 -32.45 8.73
C ASP A 218 -55.75 -31.89 10.17
N MET A 219 -56.04 -30.58 10.29
CA MET A 219 -56.21 -29.76 11.51
C MET A 219 -54.92 -29.38 12.30
N THR A 220 -54.72 -28.17 12.84
CA THR A 220 -55.63 -27.07 13.22
C THR A 220 -54.87 -25.75 13.47
N GLU A 221 -55.66 -24.67 13.36
CA GLU A 221 -55.58 -23.28 13.83
C GLU A 221 -54.73 -22.86 15.06
N HIS A 222 -54.62 -21.52 15.14
CA HIS A 222 -54.19 -20.60 16.22
C HIS A 222 -52.73 -20.14 16.09
N GLY A 223 -52.39 -18.88 15.86
CA GLY A 223 -53.01 -17.63 16.30
C GLY A 223 -52.00 -16.88 17.19
N VAL A 224 -52.18 -15.56 17.34
CA VAL A 224 -51.51 -14.66 18.32
C VAL A 224 -50.30 -13.85 17.82
N TYR A 225 -50.66 -12.68 17.28
CA TYR A 225 -50.12 -11.34 17.55
C TYR A 225 -49.26 -11.20 18.83
N THR A 226 -48.09 -10.58 18.75
CA THR A 226 -47.70 -9.54 19.72
C THR A 226 -46.76 -8.51 19.09
N ASP A 227 -47.28 -7.30 19.13
CA ASP A 227 -46.70 -5.99 18.87
C ASP A 227 -46.01 -5.51 20.16
N ILE A 228 -44.73 -5.12 20.13
CA ILE A 228 -44.12 -4.34 21.23
C ILE A 228 -43.11 -3.33 20.65
N HIS A 229 -43.51 -2.06 20.72
CA HIS A 229 -42.69 -0.86 20.65
C HIS A 229 -41.50 -0.86 21.62
N ARG A 230 -40.34 -0.37 21.14
CA ARG A 230 -39.58 0.71 21.81
C ARG A 230 -38.60 1.38 20.86
#